data_AF-A0A7W9TL57-F1
#
_entry.id   AF-A0A7W9TL57-F1
#
_cell.length_a   1.000
_cell.length_b   1.000
_cell.length_c   1.000
_cell.angle_alpha   90.00
_cell.angle_beta   90.00
_cell.angle_gamma   90.00
#
_symmetry.space_group_name_H-M   'P 1'
#
loop_
_entity.id
_entity.type
_entity.pdbx_description
1 polymer ?
#
loop_
_entity_poly.entity_id
_entity_poly.type
_entity_poly.pdbx_seq_one_letter_code
_entity_poly.pdbx_strand_id
1 'polypeptide(L)'
;MPPESTAGPPSGRGAPGLVERLMPRDSLARRLVRRLLPAFFILVAIDLLATWFMTGVIRPQPWLLRDLFWTMMLTQGLLVALFVWVLISGIRSELASINRLADDIRQRSIEDLQPLDLAGLPGEIAPLVLHFNDLLVRLDDSVQAQRRFIGHAAHQLRTPLAGLKVESELMLGQDLPEDIRVRAGRIKSVTDHMIRMGQQLLVLARAEHAVRPRDSFVRLDLCEWMRQAGAEWLGRARERAIDLQLVAPEDPVWVDGDPVLLEELLGNLIDNALRYGLGARRIVLRVMANPPSFSVEDDGAGIRAEDLDRVFEAFYRAADAGQGGSGLGLAIVREIARAHGAWWKIASRPAFSGTRVSLVFPGPRLGACLTRAE
;
A
#
# COMPACT_ATOMS: atom_id res chain seq x y z
N MET A 1 -8.82 26.14 63.16
CA MET A 1 -10.04 26.91 62.82
C MET A 1 -9.71 27.75 61.60
N PRO A 2 -10.14 27.35 60.40
CA PRO A 2 -11.52 27.52 59.90
C PRO A 2 -12.21 26.16 59.56
N PRO A 3 -13.49 26.15 59.11
CA PRO A 3 -14.39 25.01 59.28
C PRO A 3 -14.39 23.98 58.13
N GLU A 4 -14.72 22.75 58.50
CA GLU A 4 -15.00 21.60 57.62
C GLU A 4 -16.21 21.84 56.72
N SER A 5 -16.00 21.74 55.41
CA SER A 5 -17.04 21.65 54.40
C SER A 5 -17.43 20.18 54.20
N THR A 6 -18.60 19.81 54.70
CA THR A 6 -19.25 18.52 54.46
C THR A 6 -19.63 18.36 52.99
N ALA A 7 -18.89 17.54 52.24
CA ALA A 7 -19.29 17.07 50.91
C ALA A 7 -20.32 15.93 51.05
N GLY A 8 -21.53 16.16 50.54
CA GLY A 8 -22.59 15.15 50.48
C GLY A 8 -22.24 13.98 49.54
N PRO A 9 -22.98 12.86 49.64
CA PRO A 9 -22.68 11.64 48.89
C PRO A 9 -22.89 11.87 47.38
N PRO A 10 -22.15 11.16 46.51
CA PRO A 10 -22.30 11.29 45.07
C PRO A 10 -23.71 10.82 44.68
N SER A 11 -24.48 11.75 44.10
CA SER A 11 -25.77 11.50 43.46
C SER A 11 -25.64 10.34 42.49
N GLY A 12 -26.39 9.26 42.78
CA GLY A 12 -26.40 8.05 41.98
C GLY A 12 -26.74 8.34 40.51
N ARG A 13 -25.80 8.01 39.62
CA ARG A 13 -26.17 7.67 38.24
C ARG A 13 -27.10 6.46 38.35
N GLY A 14 -28.39 6.69 38.13
CA GLY A 14 -29.40 5.64 38.12
C GLY A 14 -28.91 4.46 37.29
N ALA A 15 -29.07 3.24 37.82
CA ALA A 15 -28.81 2.04 37.07
C ALA A 15 -29.51 2.14 35.70
N PRO A 16 -28.84 1.82 34.58
CA PRO A 16 -29.46 1.91 33.26
C PRO A 16 -30.77 1.12 33.29
N GLY A 17 -31.86 1.79 32.90
CA GLY A 17 -33.19 1.18 32.91
C GLY A 17 -33.18 -0.13 32.13
N LEU A 18 -34.07 -1.06 32.48
CA LEU A 18 -34.10 -2.42 31.90
C LEU A 18 -34.04 -2.43 30.35
N VAL A 19 -34.63 -1.41 29.72
CA VAL A 19 -34.62 -1.16 28.26
C VAL A 19 -33.25 -0.75 27.70
N GLU A 20 -32.41 -0.06 28.48
CA GLU A 20 -31.06 0.35 28.12
C GLU A 20 -30.04 -0.79 28.34
N ARG A 21 -30.35 -1.75 29.23
CA ARG A 21 -29.62 -3.03 29.33
C ARG A 21 -29.97 -4.03 28.22
N LEU A 22 -31.23 -4.08 27.78
CA LEU A 22 -31.68 -4.98 26.71
C LEU A 22 -31.43 -4.45 25.30
N MET A 23 -31.29 -3.13 25.12
CA MET A 23 -30.99 -2.52 23.82
C MET A 23 -30.03 -1.33 24.01
N PRO A 24 -28.73 -1.46 23.73
CA PRO A 24 -27.80 -0.33 23.72
C PRO A 24 -28.18 0.78 22.71
N ARG A 25 -27.73 2.02 22.92
CA ARG A 25 -28.06 3.19 22.05
C ARG A 25 -27.71 2.97 20.57
N ASP A 26 -26.66 2.21 20.29
CA ASP A 26 -26.15 1.96 18.94
C ASP A 26 -26.52 0.57 18.40
N SER A 27 -27.40 -0.15 19.10
CA SER A 27 -27.80 -1.51 18.73
C SER A 27 -28.62 -1.55 17.44
N LEU A 28 -28.35 -2.56 16.60
CA LEU A 28 -29.16 -3.00 15.46
C LEU A 28 -30.63 -3.11 15.85
N ALA A 29 -30.92 -3.81 16.93
CA ALA A 29 -32.29 -3.99 17.41
C ALA A 29 -32.96 -2.64 17.71
N ARG A 30 -32.24 -1.69 18.33
CA ARG A 30 -32.79 -0.37 18.65
C ARG A 30 -32.99 0.51 17.40
N ARG A 31 -32.08 0.45 16.43
CA ARG A 31 -32.21 1.16 15.14
C ARG A 31 -33.38 0.62 14.33
N LEU A 32 -33.49 -0.70 14.21
CA LEU A 32 -34.59 -1.38 13.54
C LEU A 32 -35.92 -1.05 14.23
N VAL A 33 -35.98 -1.18 15.56
CA VAL A 33 -37.17 -0.82 16.35
C VAL A 33 -37.51 0.66 16.16
N ARG A 34 -36.57 1.60 16.31
CA ARG A 34 -36.87 3.04 16.15
C ARG A 34 -37.37 3.39 14.74
N ARG A 35 -36.93 2.65 13.71
CA ARG A 35 -37.38 2.82 12.32
C ARG A 35 -38.74 2.17 12.05
N LEU A 36 -39.04 1.02 12.67
CA LEU A 36 -40.27 0.25 12.44
C LEU A 36 -41.43 0.64 13.37
N LEU A 37 -41.13 1.10 14.59
CA LEU A 37 -42.12 1.37 15.64
C LEU A 37 -43.16 2.43 15.24
N PRO A 38 -42.82 3.57 14.61
CA PRO A 38 -43.81 4.56 14.18
C PRO A 38 -44.76 3.98 13.13
N ALA A 39 -44.23 3.22 12.16
CA ALA A 39 -45.05 2.57 11.14
C ALA A 39 -45.99 1.54 11.76
N PHE A 40 -45.52 0.75 12.73
CA PHE A 40 -46.34 -0.21 13.47
C PHE A 40 -47.48 0.45 14.24
N PHE A 41 -47.22 1.54 14.99
CA PHE A 41 -48.28 2.25 15.71
C PHE A 41 -49.31 2.90 14.79
N ILE A 42 -48.88 3.47 13.65
CA ILE A 42 -49.78 3.97 12.63
C ILE A 42 -50.65 2.85 12.08
N LEU A 43 -50.06 1.67 11.82
CA LEU A 43 -50.76 0.47 11.35
C LEU A 43 -51.89 0.07 12.30
N VAL A 44 -51.57 -0.05 13.59
CA VAL A 44 -52.51 -0.46 14.65
C VAL A 44 -53.57 0.62 14.88
N ALA A 45 -53.21 1.90 14.85
CA ALA A 45 -54.16 2.99 14.99
C ALA A 45 -55.17 3.01 13.84
N ILE A 46 -54.73 2.79 12.60
CA ILE A 46 -55.61 2.69 11.42
C ILE A 46 -56.57 1.49 11.58
N ASP A 47 -56.06 0.33 12.01
CA ASP A 47 -56.88 -0.88 12.20
C ASP A 47 -57.92 -0.70 13.31
N LEU A 48 -57.53 -0.12 14.46
CA LEU A 48 -58.44 0.18 15.57
C LEU A 48 -59.49 1.22 15.17
N LEU A 49 -59.12 2.25 14.41
CA LEU A 49 -60.04 3.29 13.96
C LEU A 49 -61.03 2.75 12.92
N ALA A 50 -60.57 1.90 12.00
CA ALA A 50 -61.43 1.20 11.04
C ALA A 50 -62.41 0.27 11.78
N THR A 51 -61.91 -0.51 12.75
CA THR A 51 -62.73 -1.42 13.56
C THR A 51 -63.76 -0.66 14.39
N TRP A 52 -63.37 0.45 15.03
CA TRP A 52 -64.27 1.29 15.81
C TRP A 52 -65.35 1.95 14.95
N PHE A 53 -64.98 2.48 13.77
CA PHE A 53 -65.93 3.07 12.83
C PHE A 53 -66.94 2.03 12.34
N MET A 54 -66.47 0.84 11.98
CA MET A 54 -67.31 -0.25 11.49
C MET A 54 -68.28 -0.79 12.55
N THR A 55 -67.83 -0.91 13.81
CA THR A 55 -68.65 -1.47 14.90
C THR A 55 -69.56 -0.44 15.57
N GLY A 56 -69.17 0.84 15.59
CA GLY A 56 -69.87 1.90 16.33
C GLY A 56 -70.91 2.68 15.53
N VAL A 57 -70.79 2.75 14.20
CA VAL A 57 -71.62 3.65 13.37
C VAL A 57 -72.68 2.91 12.55
N ILE A 58 -72.43 1.64 12.21
CA ILE A 58 -73.25 0.89 11.25
C ILE A 58 -74.10 -0.14 12.01
N ARG A 59 -75.44 -0.07 11.92
CA ARG A 59 -76.33 -1.20 12.27
C ARG A 59 -76.42 -2.11 11.03
N PRO A 60 -75.67 -3.22 10.93
CA PRO A 60 -75.48 -3.89 9.65
C PRO A 60 -76.75 -4.66 9.25
N GLN A 61 -77.28 -4.34 8.07
CA GLN A 61 -78.23 -5.22 7.38
C GLN A 61 -77.46 -6.42 6.78
N PRO A 62 -78.08 -7.60 6.62
CA PRO A 62 -77.37 -8.85 6.32
C PRO A 62 -76.58 -8.85 5.00
N TRP A 63 -76.93 -8.01 4.01
CA TRP A 63 -76.15 -7.85 2.77
C TRP A 63 -74.86 -7.04 2.95
N LEU A 64 -74.77 -6.17 3.96
CA LEU A 64 -73.57 -5.36 4.24
C LEU A 64 -72.44 -6.17 4.89
N LEU A 65 -72.74 -7.34 5.48
CA LEU A 65 -71.73 -8.19 6.15
C LEU A 65 -70.65 -8.70 5.17
N ARG A 66 -71.04 -9.00 3.92
CA ARG A 66 -70.09 -9.48 2.89
C ARG A 66 -69.13 -8.38 2.46
N ASP A 67 -69.63 -7.17 2.24
CA ASP A 67 -68.81 -6.04 1.82
C ASP A 67 -67.92 -5.55 2.97
N LEU A 68 -68.41 -5.56 4.21
CA LEU A 68 -67.60 -5.34 5.42
C LEU A 68 -66.44 -6.35 5.50
N PHE A 69 -66.72 -7.64 5.32
CA PHE A 69 -65.69 -8.69 5.38
C PHE A 69 -64.59 -8.47 4.35
N TRP A 70 -64.94 -8.22 3.09
CA TRP A 70 -63.94 -7.99 2.03
C TRP A 70 -63.15 -6.71 2.25
N THR A 71 -63.78 -5.64 2.73
CA THR A 71 -63.09 -4.38 3.03
C THR A 71 -62.12 -4.55 4.20
N MET A 72 -62.49 -5.31 5.23
CA MET A 72 -61.61 -5.64 6.35
C MET A 72 -60.44 -6.52 5.91
N MET A 73 -60.69 -7.56 5.11
CA MET A 73 -59.64 -8.42 4.54
C MET A 73 -58.64 -7.63 3.68
N LEU A 74 -59.14 -6.71 2.85
CA LEU A 74 -58.28 -5.88 2.00
C LEU A 74 -57.44 -4.90 2.82
N THR A 75 -58.04 -4.27 3.84
CA THR A 75 -57.32 -3.36 4.74
C THR A 75 -56.26 -4.12 5.54
N GLN A 76 -56.58 -5.29 6.09
CA GLN A 76 -55.62 -6.15 6.80
C GLN A 76 -54.50 -6.62 5.88
N GLY A 77 -54.81 -7.03 4.64
CA GLY A 77 -53.82 -7.41 3.64
C GLY A 77 -52.84 -6.27 3.30
N LEU A 78 -53.35 -5.04 3.14
CA LEU A 78 -52.53 -3.86 2.89
C LEU A 78 -51.60 -3.55 4.08
N LEU A 79 -52.11 -3.68 5.30
CA LEU A 79 -51.33 -3.44 6.52
C LEU A 79 -50.20 -4.47 6.67
N VAL A 80 -50.48 -5.75 6.43
CA VAL A 80 -49.45 -6.81 6.44
C VAL A 80 -48.41 -6.57 5.35
N ALA A 81 -48.83 -6.22 4.13
CA ALA A 81 -47.91 -5.92 3.03
C ALA A 81 -47.00 -4.73 3.36
N LEU A 82 -47.55 -3.66 3.94
CA LEU A 82 -46.77 -2.51 4.39
C LEU A 82 -45.78 -2.91 5.48
N PHE A 83 -46.22 -3.67 6.50
CA PHE A 83 -45.34 -4.14 7.57
C PHE A 83 -44.17 -4.97 7.04
N VAL A 84 -44.45 -5.94 6.16
CA VAL A 84 -43.43 -6.77 5.51
C VAL A 84 -42.47 -5.90 4.67
N TRP A 85 -42.99 -4.92 3.92
CA TRP A 85 -42.16 -4.03 3.13
C TRP A 85 -41.20 -3.19 3.99
N VAL A 86 -41.68 -2.60 5.09
CA VAL A 86 -40.82 -1.83 6.00
C VAL A 86 -39.79 -2.75 6.68
N LEU A 87 -40.18 -3.97 7.08
CA LEU A 87 -39.27 -4.96 7.67
C LEU A 87 -38.14 -5.33 6.69
N ILE A 88 -38.47 -5.68 5.44
CA ILE A 88 -37.49 -6.04 4.42
C ILE A 88 -36.59 -4.85 4.08
N SER A 89 -37.16 -3.64 3.98
CA SER A 89 -36.40 -2.41 3.68
C SER A 89 -35.41 -2.07 4.79
N GLY A 90 -35.80 -2.23 6.06
CA GLY A 90 -34.93 -2.06 7.22
C GLY A 90 -33.73 -3.02 7.20
N ILE A 91 -34.00 -4.31 7.02
CA ILE A 91 -32.96 -5.36 6.96
C ILE A 91 -32.01 -5.13 5.79
N ARG A 92 -32.52 -4.83 4.58
CA ARG A 92 -31.67 -4.57 3.40
C ARG A 92 -30.74 -3.38 3.60
N SER A 93 -31.25 -2.30 4.19
CA SER A 93 -30.47 -1.10 4.49
C SER A 93 -29.32 -1.37 5.46
N GLU A 94 -29.51 -2.28 6.41
CA GLU A 94 -28.50 -2.64 7.41
C GLU A 94 -27.45 -3.61 6.86
N LEU A 95 -27.88 -4.61 6.08
CA LEU A 95 -26.97 -5.53 5.38
C LEU A 95 -26.09 -4.79 4.36
N ALA A 96 -26.58 -3.72 3.75
CA ALA A 96 -25.79 -2.89 2.84
C ALA A 96 -24.59 -2.22 3.52
N SER A 97 -24.67 -1.87 4.81
CA SER A 97 -23.52 -1.32 5.54
C SER A 97 -22.47 -2.39 5.86
N ILE A 98 -22.89 -3.63 6.11
CA ILE A 98 -21.99 -4.76 6.30
C ILE A 98 -21.31 -5.15 4.98
N ASN A 99 -22.05 -5.17 3.87
CA ASN A 99 -21.47 -5.46 2.56
C ASN A 99 -20.47 -4.39 2.13
N ARG A 100 -20.73 -3.10 2.41
CA ARG A 100 -19.75 -2.03 2.18
C ARG A 100 -18.46 -2.26 2.97
N LEU A 101 -18.55 -2.60 4.26
CA LEU A 101 -17.38 -2.96 5.06
C LEU A 101 -16.64 -4.19 4.50
N ALA A 102 -17.37 -5.21 4.04
CA ALA A 102 -16.78 -6.39 3.43
C ALA A 102 -16.09 -6.09 2.09
N ASP A 103 -16.66 -5.19 1.28
CA ASP A 103 -16.08 -4.72 0.03
C ASP A 103 -14.84 -3.85 0.28
N ASP A 104 -14.86 -2.98 1.29
CA ASP A 104 -13.70 -2.20 1.72
C ASP A 104 -12.54 -3.11 2.17
N ILE A 105 -12.84 -4.20 2.90
CA ILE A 105 -11.84 -5.21 3.29
C ILE A 105 -11.34 -5.99 2.06
N ARG A 106 -12.22 -6.35 1.12
CA ARG A 106 -11.85 -7.11 -0.09
C ARG A 106 -10.98 -6.31 -1.07
N GLN A 107 -11.18 -5.00 -1.15
CA GLN A 107 -10.46 -4.14 -2.08
C GLN A 107 -9.11 -3.66 -1.52
N ARG A 108 -8.83 -3.90 -0.23
CA ARG A 108 -7.53 -3.58 0.37
C ARG A 108 -6.46 -4.56 -0.06
N SER A 109 -5.32 -4.01 -0.51
CA SER A 109 -4.11 -4.79 -0.72
C SER A 109 -3.51 -5.19 0.63
N ILE A 110 -2.66 -6.22 0.61
CA ILE A 110 -1.91 -6.71 1.79
C ILE A 110 -1.03 -5.60 2.41
N GLU A 111 -0.75 -4.55 1.65
CA GLU A 111 0.08 -3.41 2.03
C GLU A 111 -0.71 -2.27 2.71
N ASP A 112 -2.04 -2.25 2.64
CA ASP A 112 -2.89 -1.19 3.23
C ASP A 112 -3.36 -1.56 4.65
N LEU A 113 -2.52 -1.22 5.64
CA LEU A 113 -2.75 -1.48 7.07
C LEU A 113 -3.48 -0.34 7.82
N GLN A 114 -4.14 0.58 7.10
CA GLN A 114 -4.88 1.67 7.76
C GLN A 114 -6.04 1.14 8.63
N PRO A 115 -6.40 1.79 9.75
CA PRO A 115 -7.56 1.37 10.52
C PRO A 115 -8.85 1.48 9.68
N LEU A 116 -9.80 0.59 9.94
CA LEU A 116 -11.15 0.66 9.38
C LEU A 116 -11.96 1.75 10.11
N ASP A 117 -12.75 2.50 9.35
CA ASP A 117 -13.65 3.51 9.89
C ASP A 117 -14.80 2.84 10.67
N LEU A 118 -15.10 3.41 11.83
CA LEU A 118 -16.18 2.98 12.71
C LEU A 118 -17.49 3.75 12.45
N ALA A 119 -17.44 4.81 11.64
CA ALA A 119 -18.57 5.69 11.39
C ALA A 119 -19.75 4.95 10.73
N GLY A 120 -20.92 5.02 11.37
CA GLY A 120 -22.16 4.47 10.81
C GLY A 120 -22.37 2.96 11.03
N LEU A 121 -21.42 2.25 11.65
CA LEU A 121 -21.57 0.82 11.92
C LEU A 121 -22.56 0.51 13.07
N PRO A 122 -23.23 -0.65 13.02
CA PRO A 122 -23.91 -1.25 14.17
C PRO A 122 -23.01 -1.37 15.40
N GLY A 123 -23.55 -1.10 16.59
CA GLY A 123 -22.82 -1.27 17.84
C GLY A 123 -22.39 -2.73 18.10
N GLU A 124 -23.07 -3.69 17.47
CA GLU A 124 -22.73 -5.12 17.53
C GLU A 124 -21.49 -5.49 16.69
N ILE A 125 -21.24 -4.75 15.61
CA ILE A 125 -20.12 -5.00 14.70
C ILE A 125 -18.87 -4.20 15.11
N ALA A 126 -19.07 -3.09 15.83
CA ALA A 126 -17.97 -2.25 16.31
C ALA A 126 -16.89 -3.02 17.11
N PRO A 127 -17.19 -3.94 18.04
CA PRO A 127 -16.17 -4.73 18.73
C PRO A 127 -15.33 -5.60 17.80
N LEU A 128 -15.93 -6.16 16.74
CA LEU A 128 -15.20 -6.96 15.76
C LEU A 128 -14.23 -6.09 14.95
N VAL A 129 -14.69 -4.90 14.52
CA VAL A 129 -13.84 -3.92 13.80
C VAL A 129 -12.72 -3.40 14.70
N LEU A 130 -12.98 -3.17 15.98
CA LEU A 130 -11.95 -2.78 16.94
C LEU A 130 -10.87 -3.86 17.10
N HIS A 131 -11.26 -5.14 17.25
CA HIS A 131 -10.30 -6.24 17.29
C HIS A 131 -9.52 -6.38 15.98
N PHE A 132 -10.19 -6.18 14.83
CA PHE A 132 -9.51 -6.20 13.54
C PHE A 132 -8.48 -5.06 13.42
N ASN A 133 -8.85 -3.85 13.84
CA ASN A 133 -7.93 -2.72 13.90
C ASN A 133 -6.74 -3.00 14.83
N ASP A 134 -6.95 -3.64 16.00
CA ASP A 134 -5.85 -4.04 16.89
C ASP A 134 -4.90 -5.06 16.21
N LEU A 135 -5.44 -6.01 15.46
CA LEU A 135 -4.64 -6.94 14.67
C LEU A 135 -3.82 -6.24 13.58
N LEU A 136 -4.40 -5.25 12.88
CA LEU A 136 -3.68 -4.44 11.90
C LEU A 136 -2.52 -3.67 12.53
N VAL A 137 -2.74 -3.07 13.71
CA VAL A 137 -1.68 -2.38 14.46
C VAL A 137 -0.56 -3.33 14.85
N ARG A 138 -0.89 -4.51 15.41
CA ARG A 138 0.13 -5.52 15.77
C ARG A 138 0.90 -6.04 14.56
N LEU A 139 0.23 -6.17 13.41
CA LEU A 139 0.87 -6.57 12.17
C LEU A 139 1.85 -5.48 11.69
N ASP A 140 1.45 -4.21 11.71
CA ASP A 140 2.33 -3.08 11.40
C ASP A 140 3.55 -3.04 12.33
N ASP A 141 3.35 -3.17 13.65
CA ASP A 141 4.42 -3.23 14.63
C ASP A 141 5.41 -4.37 14.36
N SER A 142 4.89 -5.56 14.03
CA SER A 142 5.69 -6.75 13.70
C SER A 142 6.52 -6.52 12.43
N VAL A 143 5.91 -5.98 11.37
CA VAL A 143 6.60 -5.65 10.12
C VAL A 143 7.68 -4.59 10.36
N GLN A 144 7.40 -3.54 11.14
CA GLN A 144 8.38 -2.52 11.49
C GLN A 144 9.53 -3.07 12.36
N ALA A 145 9.24 -3.99 13.27
CA ALA A 145 10.27 -4.69 14.05
C ALA A 145 11.18 -5.53 13.15
N GLN A 146 10.61 -6.28 12.19
CA GLN A 146 11.38 -7.03 11.19
C GLN A 146 12.28 -6.12 10.35
N ARG A 147 11.81 -4.93 9.93
CA ARG A 147 12.65 -3.94 9.23
C ARG A 147 13.81 -3.45 10.07
N ARG A 148 13.53 -3.08 11.32
CA ARG A 148 14.58 -2.63 12.25
C ARG A 148 15.61 -3.74 12.46
N PHE A 149 15.18 -4.99 12.61
CA PHE A 149 16.07 -6.14 12.73
C PHE A 149 16.96 -6.31 11.49
N ILE A 150 16.39 -6.31 10.28
CA ILE A 150 17.17 -6.43 9.03
C ILE A 150 18.15 -5.26 8.90
N GLY A 151 17.72 -4.03 9.21
CA GLY A 151 18.58 -2.84 9.22
C GLY A 151 19.75 -2.93 10.20
N HIS A 152 19.47 -3.34 11.44
CA HIS A 152 20.51 -3.54 12.44
C HIS A 152 21.47 -4.66 12.04
N ALA A 153 20.97 -5.78 11.52
CA ALA A 153 21.80 -6.89 11.05
C ALA A 153 22.70 -6.46 9.88
N ALA A 154 22.15 -5.77 8.87
CA ALA A 154 22.94 -5.26 7.75
C ALA A 154 24.04 -4.28 8.21
N HIS A 155 23.72 -3.38 9.14
CA HIS A 155 24.71 -2.46 9.69
C HIS A 155 25.79 -3.19 10.50
N GLN A 156 25.40 -4.14 11.37
CA GLN A 156 26.35 -4.92 12.16
C GLN A 156 27.24 -5.83 11.31
N LEU A 157 26.77 -6.29 10.14
CA LEU A 157 27.59 -7.02 9.17
C LEU A 157 28.52 -6.11 8.37
N ARG A 158 28.12 -4.87 8.09
CA ARG A 158 28.93 -3.92 7.30
C ARG A 158 30.22 -3.54 8.02
N THR A 159 30.18 -3.34 9.34
CA THR A 159 31.36 -2.96 10.13
C THR A 159 32.52 -3.97 10.05
N PRO A 160 32.33 -5.28 10.37
CA PRO A 160 33.41 -6.27 10.26
C PRO A 160 33.86 -6.49 8.81
N LEU A 161 32.94 -6.40 7.83
CA LEU A 161 33.30 -6.51 6.42
C LEU A 161 34.12 -5.29 5.94
N ALA A 162 33.84 -4.08 6.43
CA ALA A 162 34.66 -2.91 6.14
C ALA A 162 36.08 -3.06 6.71
N GLY A 163 36.20 -3.61 7.91
CA GLY A 163 37.50 -3.96 8.49
C GLY A 163 38.27 -4.97 7.63
N LEU A 164 37.61 -6.06 7.22
CA LEU A 164 38.20 -7.08 6.35
C LEU A 164 38.63 -6.51 4.99
N LYS A 165 37.88 -5.53 4.46
CA LYS A 165 38.21 -4.82 3.23
C LYS A 165 39.48 -3.99 3.38
N VAL A 166 39.57 -3.18 4.44
CA VAL A 166 40.74 -2.34 4.72
C VAL A 166 41.98 -3.23 4.88
N GLU A 167 41.87 -4.33 5.61
CA GLU A 167 42.98 -5.26 5.82
C GLU A 167 43.43 -5.89 4.48
N SER A 168 42.47 -6.30 3.64
CA SER A 168 42.78 -6.85 2.32
C SER A 168 43.42 -5.80 1.39
N GLU A 169 43.00 -4.54 1.47
CA GLU A 169 43.60 -3.42 0.72
C GLU A 169 45.02 -3.12 1.22
N LEU A 170 45.24 -3.14 2.53
CA LEU A 170 46.57 -2.97 3.14
C LEU A 170 47.53 -4.09 2.71
N MET A 171 47.07 -5.34 2.72
CA MET A 171 47.85 -6.48 2.20
C MET A 171 48.25 -6.25 0.74
N LEU A 172 47.29 -5.89 -0.12
CA LEU A 172 47.54 -5.67 -1.55
C LEU A 172 48.47 -4.47 -1.84
N GLY A 173 48.61 -3.55 -0.89
CA GLY A 173 49.57 -2.44 -0.95
C GLY A 173 51.00 -2.81 -0.60
N GLN A 174 51.24 -4.00 -0.05
CA GLN A 174 52.58 -4.50 0.28
C GLN A 174 53.17 -5.37 -0.84
N ASP A 175 54.49 -5.54 -0.81
CA ASP A 175 55.16 -6.43 -1.76
C ASP A 175 54.99 -7.89 -1.32
N LEU A 176 54.00 -8.54 -1.94
CA LEU A 176 53.58 -9.91 -1.62
C LEU A 176 53.99 -10.90 -2.72
N PRO A 177 54.31 -12.15 -2.35
CA PRO A 177 54.34 -13.27 -3.28
C PRO A 177 53.04 -13.34 -4.11
N GLU A 178 53.16 -13.67 -5.39
CA GLU A 178 52.05 -13.58 -6.35
C GLU A 178 50.84 -14.46 -5.94
N ASP A 179 51.10 -15.62 -5.36
CA ASP A 179 50.04 -16.51 -4.86
C ASP A 179 49.25 -15.91 -3.70
N ILE A 180 49.90 -15.15 -2.81
CA ILE A 180 49.27 -14.43 -1.70
C ILE A 180 48.51 -13.22 -2.22
N ARG A 181 49.09 -12.48 -3.17
CA ARG A 181 48.44 -11.34 -3.84
C ARG A 181 47.11 -11.75 -4.49
N VAL A 182 47.10 -12.86 -5.22
CA VAL A 182 45.89 -13.42 -5.84
C VAL A 182 44.84 -13.79 -4.78
N ARG A 183 45.24 -14.41 -3.67
CA ARG A 183 44.32 -14.77 -2.57
C ARG A 183 43.75 -13.53 -1.87
N ALA A 184 44.58 -12.54 -1.56
CA ALA A 184 44.14 -11.27 -0.96
C ALA A 184 43.17 -10.52 -1.90
N GLY A 185 43.45 -10.51 -3.21
CA GLY A 185 42.54 -9.99 -4.23
C GLY A 185 41.18 -10.72 -4.24
N ARG A 186 41.18 -12.05 -4.09
CA ARG A 186 39.95 -12.84 -3.98
C ARG A 186 39.18 -12.51 -2.70
N ILE A 187 39.84 -12.40 -1.55
CA ILE A 187 39.20 -12.01 -0.28
C ILE A 187 38.54 -10.64 -0.44
N LYS A 188 39.29 -9.62 -0.91
CA LYS A 188 38.74 -8.29 -1.20
C LYS A 188 37.50 -8.34 -2.08
N SER A 189 37.55 -9.11 -3.18
CA SER A 189 36.41 -9.26 -4.09
C SER A 189 35.18 -9.89 -3.42
N VAL A 190 35.37 -10.90 -2.58
CA VAL A 190 34.29 -11.55 -1.83
C VAL A 190 33.72 -10.60 -0.78
N THR A 191 34.57 -9.88 -0.04
CA THR A 191 34.17 -8.88 0.96
C THR A 191 33.36 -7.75 0.33
N ASP A 192 33.86 -7.19 -0.78
CA ASP A 192 33.15 -6.16 -1.56
C ASP A 192 31.78 -6.66 -2.03
N HIS A 193 31.66 -7.94 -2.37
CA HIS A 193 30.38 -8.56 -2.75
C HIS A 193 29.43 -8.69 -1.56
N MET A 194 29.92 -9.12 -0.39
CA MET A 194 29.10 -9.24 0.82
C MET A 194 28.58 -7.88 1.32
N ILE A 195 29.40 -6.82 1.25
CA ILE A 195 28.98 -5.46 1.60
C ILE A 195 27.83 -5.01 0.69
N ARG A 196 27.99 -5.20 -0.63
CA ARG A 196 26.92 -4.87 -1.60
C ARG A 196 25.65 -5.66 -1.34
N MET A 197 25.76 -6.96 -1.04
CA MET A 197 24.61 -7.81 -0.76
C MET A 197 23.84 -7.37 0.49
N GLY A 198 24.55 -6.97 1.56
CA GLY A 198 23.93 -6.44 2.77
C GLY A 198 23.19 -5.12 2.53
N GLN A 199 23.74 -4.23 1.70
CA GLN A 199 23.06 -2.99 1.28
C GLN A 199 21.80 -3.30 0.47
N GLN A 200 21.91 -4.19 -0.50
CA GLN A 200 20.83 -4.64 -1.36
C GLN A 200 19.66 -5.28 -0.59
N LEU A 201 19.95 -6.10 0.43
CA LEU A 201 18.93 -6.68 1.31
C LEU A 201 18.23 -5.63 2.17
N LEU A 202 18.98 -4.65 2.70
CA LEU A 202 18.40 -3.57 3.48
C LEU A 202 17.42 -2.75 2.63
N VAL A 203 17.75 -2.56 1.37
CA VAL A 203 16.95 -1.72 0.49
C VAL A 203 15.74 -2.47 -0.01
N LEU A 204 15.88 -3.76 -0.30
CA LEU A 204 14.74 -4.64 -0.53
C LEU A 204 13.78 -4.61 0.66
N ALA A 205 14.28 -4.76 1.89
CA ALA A 205 13.46 -4.72 3.10
C ALA A 205 12.79 -3.36 3.37
N ARG A 206 13.38 -2.26 2.87
CA ARG A 206 12.77 -0.92 2.92
C ARG A 206 11.71 -0.73 1.83
N ALA A 207 11.97 -1.23 0.63
CA ALA A 207 11.13 -1.03 -0.55
C ALA A 207 9.88 -1.93 -0.54
N GLU A 208 10.00 -3.21 -0.16
CA GLU A 208 8.87 -4.17 -0.21
C GLU A 208 7.69 -3.81 0.68
N HIS A 209 7.89 -3.06 1.76
CA HIS A 209 6.86 -2.89 2.78
C HIS A 209 6.62 -1.44 3.18
N ALA A 210 7.22 -0.42 2.55
CA ALA A 210 7.05 0.97 2.96
C ALA A 210 5.57 1.31 3.24
N VAL A 211 5.20 1.41 4.53
CA VAL A 211 3.81 1.56 5.01
C VAL A 211 3.24 2.90 4.55
N ARG A 212 4.13 3.86 4.24
CA ARG A 212 3.84 5.15 3.60
C ARG A 212 5.05 5.60 2.78
N PRO A 213 5.21 5.15 1.52
CA PRO A 213 6.31 5.62 0.67
C PRO A 213 6.25 7.15 0.50
N ARG A 214 5.03 7.71 0.49
CA ARG A 214 4.77 9.13 0.27
C ARG A 214 5.24 10.08 1.37
N ASP A 215 5.48 9.60 2.60
CA ASP A 215 5.88 10.49 3.70
C ASP A 215 7.33 10.99 3.55
N SER A 216 8.17 10.31 2.75
CA SER A 216 9.54 10.75 2.40
C SER A 216 9.64 11.35 1.00
N PHE A 217 8.54 11.43 0.24
CA PHE A 217 8.60 11.92 -1.13
C PHE A 217 8.79 13.42 -1.15
N VAL A 218 9.81 13.84 -1.88
CA VAL A 218 10.04 15.23 -2.21
C VAL A 218 9.81 15.41 -3.70
N ARG A 219 9.43 16.62 -4.07
CA ARG A 219 9.31 17.00 -5.48
C ARG A 219 10.71 17.19 -6.05
N LEU A 220 11.08 16.36 -7.02
CA LEU A 220 12.40 16.33 -7.65
C LEU A 220 12.33 16.58 -9.15
N ASP A 221 13.33 17.28 -9.69
CA ASP A 221 13.53 17.39 -11.13
C ASP A 221 14.39 16.20 -11.61
N LEU A 222 13.79 15.32 -12.42
CA LEU A 222 14.48 14.16 -12.99
C LEU A 222 15.68 14.56 -13.86
N CYS A 223 15.63 15.70 -14.54
CA CYS A 223 16.72 16.16 -15.39
C CYS A 223 17.96 16.51 -14.56
N GLU A 224 17.78 17.30 -13.49
CA GLU A 224 18.85 17.65 -12.56
C GLU A 224 19.36 16.43 -11.79
N TRP A 225 18.45 15.64 -11.21
CA TRP A 225 18.80 14.44 -10.45
C TRP A 225 19.61 13.44 -11.29
N MET A 226 19.16 13.14 -12.52
CA MET A 226 19.86 12.21 -13.41
C MET A 226 21.26 12.72 -13.78
N ARG A 227 21.42 14.04 -13.93
CA ARG A 227 22.71 14.67 -14.23
C ARG A 227 23.69 14.51 -13.05
N GLN A 228 23.24 14.77 -11.83
CA GLN A 228 24.06 14.64 -10.62
C GLN A 228 24.42 13.18 -10.36
N ALA A 229 23.42 12.30 -10.27
CA ALA A 229 23.62 10.89 -9.96
C ALA A 229 24.40 10.16 -11.08
N GLY A 230 24.15 10.48 -12.35
CA GLY A 230 24.88 9.91 -13.48
C GLY A 230 26.36 10.33 -13.52
N ALA A 231 26.70 11.53 -13.05
CA ALA A 231 28.07 12.04 -13.04
C ALA A 231 29.01 11.18 -12.16
N GLU A 232 28.49 10.60 -11.07
CA GLU A 232 29.25 9.72 -10.18
C GLU A 232 29.76 8.45 -10.89
N TRP A 233 29.10 8.03 -11.96
CA TRP A 233 29.44 6.81 -12.71
C TRP A 233 30.42 7.03 -13.87
N LEU A 234 30.73 8.30 -14.21
CA LEU A 234 31.62 8.63 -15.33
C LEU A 234 33.01 8.00 -15.19
N GLY A 235 33.57 7.95 -13.97
CA GLY A 235 34.86 7.32 -13.71
C GLY A 235 34.86 5.83 -14.07
N ARG A 236 33.88 5.08 -13.54
CA ARG A 236 33.73 3.63 -13.80
C ARG A 236 33.41 3.32 -15.26
N ALA A 237 32.61 4.15 -15.92
CA ALA A 237 32.31 3.99 -17.34
C ALA A 237 33.58 4.17 -18.20
N ARG A 238 34.40 5.18 -17.90
CA ARG A 238 35.69 5.42 -18.57
C ARG A 238 36.69 4.28 -18.39
N GLU A 239 36.80 3.72 -17.18
CA GLU A 239 37.65 2.55 -16.91
C GLU A 239 37.30 1.35 -17.79
N ARG A 240 36.03 1.24 -18.22
CA ARG A 240 35.55 0.17 -19.12
C ARG A 240 35.45 0.58 -20.58
N ALA A 241 35.94 1.78 -20.94
CA ALA A 241 35.83 2.35 -22.28
C ALA A 241 34.38 2.42 -22.79
N ILE A 242 33.42 2.69 -21.89
CA ILE A 242 32.00 2.88 -22.20
C ILE A 242 31.67 4.37 -22.14
N ASP A 243 31.01 4.88 -23.17
CA ASP A 243 30.52 6.25 -23.23
C ASP A 243 29.17 6.38 -22.50
N LEU A 244 29.11 7.20 -21.46
CA LEU A 244 27.90 7.44 -20.67
C LEU A 244 27.28 8.78 -21.09
N GLN A 245 26.11 8.71 -21.72
CA GLN A 245 25.42 9.86 -22.30
C GLN A 245 24.13 10.17 -21.53
N LEU A 246 23.82 11.45 -21.34
CA LEU A 246 22.53 11.91 -20.83
C LEU A 246 21.75 12.59 -21.95
N VAL A 247 20.53 12.12 -22.23
CA VAL A 247 19.57 12.74 -23.13
C VAL A 247 18.35 13.16 -22.32
N ALA A 248 18.24 14.45 -22.03
CA ALA A 248 17.17 15.02 -21.23
C ALA A 248 16.54 16.23 -21.94
N PRO A 249 15.25 16.52 -21.72
CA PRO A 249 14.63 17.77 -22.14
C PRO A 249 15.33 18.99 -21.50
N GLU A 250 15.18 20.17 -22.11
CA GLU A 250 15.64 21.43 -21.52
C GLU A 250 14.77 21.85 -20.33
N ASP A 251 13.46 21.60 -20.42
CA ASP A 251 12.51 21.88 -19.34
C ASP A 251 12.61 20.85 -18.20
N PRO A 252 12.42 21.26 -16.93
CA PRO A 252 12.45 20.37 -15.79
C PRO A 252 11.30 19.36 -15.82
N VAL A 253 11.60 18.11 -15.47
CA VAL A 253 10.61 17.01 -15.41
C VAL A 253 10.37 16.65 -13.96
N TRP A 254 9.26 17.15 -13.41
CA TRP A 254 8.92 17.00 -12.00
C TRP A 254 8.26 15.64 -11.69
N VAL A 255 8.77 14.96 -10.66
CA VAL A 255 8.14 13.79 -10.04
C VAL A 255 8.20 13.89 -8.52
N ASP A 256 7.32 13.19 -7.82
CA ASP A 256 7.40 13.01 -6.37
C ASP A 256 8.06 11.66 -6.08
N GLY A 257 9.14 11.66 -5.32
CA GLY A 257 9.89 10.44 -5.01
C GLY A 257 10.91 10.60 -3.89
N ASP A 258 11.46 9.46 -3.46
CA ASP A 258 12.52 9.39 -2.46
C ASP A 258 13.89 9.39 -3.17
N PRO A 259 14.72 10.45 -3.04
CA PRO A 259 15.98 10.57 -3.77
C PRO A 259 16.95 9.43 -3.48
N VAL A 260 16.97 8.93 -2.24
CA VAL A 260 17.90 7.88 -1.81
C VAL A 260 17.55 6.56 -2.47
N LEU A 261 16.26 6.22 -2.52
CA LEU A 261 15.81 5.02 -3.23
C LEU A 261 16.01 5.15 -4.74
N LEU A 262 15.75 6.32 -5.32
CA LEU A 262 15.97 6.53 -6.75
C LEU A 262 17.45 6.42 -7.14
N GLU A 263 18.37 6.96 -6.33
CA GLU A 263 19.82 6.81 -6.53
C GLU A 263 20.24 5.35 -6.56
N GLU A 264 19.71 4.55 -5.64
CA GLU A 264 20.01 3.13 -5.60
C GLU A 264 19.43 2.36 -6.79
N LEU A 265 18.22 2.71 -7.21
CA LEU A 265 17.63 2.15 -8.42
C LEU A 265 18.52 2.44 -9.63
N LEU A 266 18.92 3.70 -9.82
CA LEU A 266 19.80 4.10 -10.92
C LEU A 266 21.15 3.40 -10.85
N GLY A 267 21.74 3.31 -9.65
CA GLY A 267 22.99 2.62 -9.44
C GLY A 267 22.92 1.13 -9.80
N ASN A 268 21.83 0.44 -9.45
CA ASN A 268 21.61 -0.95 -9.86
C ASN A 268 21.47 -1.08 -11.39
N LEU A 269 20.79 -0.16 -12.06
CA LEU A 269 20.65 -0.18 -13.52
C LEU A 269 21.98 0.06 -14.24
N ILE A 270 22.75 1.08 -13.82
CA ILE A 270 24.05 1.40 -14.44
C ILE A 270 25.08 0.29 -14.15
N ASP A 271 25.15 -0.23 -12.91
CA ASP A 271 26.05 -1.34 -12.58
C ASP A 271 25.71 -2.59 -13.40
N ASN A 272 24.41 -2.86 -13.61
CA ASN A 272 23.95 -3.96 -14.47
C ASN A 272 24.39 -3.76 -15.93
N ALA A 273 24.18 -2.57 -16.49
CA ALA A 273 24.62 -2.23 -17.85
C ALA A 273 26.14 -2.36 -18.01
N LEU A 274 26.93 -1.85 -17.05
CA LEU A 274 28.39 -1.94 -17.08
C LEU A 274 28.89 -3.38 -16.99
N ARG A 275 28.25 -4.24 -16.18
CA ARG A 275 28.69 -5.64 -15.94
C ARG A 275 28.24 -6.60 -17.02
N TYR A 276 27.00 -6.50 -17.47
CA TYR A 276 26.38 -7.49 -18.34
C TYR A 276 26.19 -7.01 -19.79
N GLY A 277 26.41 -5.73 -20.08
CA GLY A 277 26.50 -5.20 -21.43
C GLY A 277 27.77 -5.67 -22.15
N LEU A 278 27.92 -6.98 -22.38
CA LEU A 278 29.06 -7.53 -23.10
C LEU A 278 29.13 -6.91 -24.51
N GLY A 279 30.27 -6.29 -24.82
CA GLY A 279 30.47 -5.56 -26.08
C GLY A 279 29.80 -4.18 -26.14
N ALA A 280 29.12 -3.74 -25.07
CA ALA A 280 28.56 -2.42 -25.00
C ALA A 280 29.66 -1.36 -25.08
N ARG A 281 29.43 -0.33 -25.88
CA ARG A 281 30.30 0.85 -25.99
C ARG A 281 29.61 2.09 -25.48
N ARG A 282 28.30 2.04 -25.27
CA ARG A 282 27.50 3.20 -24.91
C ARG A 282 26.39 2.83 -23.94
N ILE A 283 26.25 3.64 -22.90
CA ILE A 283 25.09 3.65 -22.01
C ILE A 283 24.42 5.02 -22.14
N VAL A 284 23.11 5.02 -22.42
CA VAL A 284 22.31 6.25 -22.52
C VAL A 284 21.33 6.31 -21.36
N LEU A 285 21.45 7.36 -20.56
CA LEU A 285 20.45 7.79 -19.58
C LEU A 285 19.49 8.73 -20.30
N ARG A 286 18.23 8.36 -20.41
CA ARG A 286 17.22 9.16 -21.12
C ARG A 286 16.13 9.60 -20.16
N VAL A 287 15.76 10.88 -20.18
CA VAL A 287 14.59 11.42 -19.47
C VAL A 287 13.54 11.83 -20.49
N MET A 288 12.25 11.60 -20.20
CA MET A 288 11.13 12.06 -21.03
C MET A 288 10.06 12.71 -20.15
N ALA A 289 9.44 13.78 -20.64
CA ALA A 289 8.51 14.59 -19.84
C ALA A 289 7.06 14.07 -19.83
N ASN A 290 6.61 13.38 -20.89
CA ASN A 290 5.21 12.98 -21.02
C ASN A 290 5.04 11.55 -21.58
N PRO A 291 4.67 10.56 -20.74
CA PRO A 291 4.60 10.64 -19.27
C PRO A 291 6.00 10.84 -18.65
N PRO A 292 6.11 11.43 -17.43
CA PRO A 292 7.40 11.65 -16.79
C PRO A 292 8.08 10.30 -16.54
N SER A 293 9.25 10.13 -17.13
CA SER A 293 9.92 8.84 -17.17
C SER A 293 11.42 8.98 -17.36
N PHE A 294 12.16 7.95 -16.98
CA PHE A 294 13.54 7.78 -17.40
C PHE A 294 13.84 6.36 -17.83
N SER A 295 14.89 6.18 -18.62
CA SER A 295 15.41 4.87 -19.00
C SER A 295 16.93 4.81 -19.00
N VAL A 296 17.45 3.63 -18.69
CA VAL A 296 18.87 3.27 -18.88
C VAL A 296 18.95 2.29 -20.03
N GLU A 297 19.72 2.65 -21.05
CA GLU A 297 19.86 1.90 -22.31
C GLU A 297 21.33 1.53 -22.52
N ASP A 298 21.64 0.24 -22.70
CA ASP A 298 22.95 -0.22 -23.19
C ASP A 298 22.84 -0.82 -24.58
N ASP A 299 23.96 -0.81 -25.33
CA ASP A 299 24.08 -1.40 -26.67
C ASP A 299 24.75 -2.79 -26.68
N GLY A 300 24.68 -3.52 -25.56
CA GLY A 300 25.39 -4.79 -25.39
C GLY A 300 24.70 -6.02 -26.02
N ALA A 301 25.09 -7.19 -25.51
CA ALA A 301 24.52 -8.48 -25.89
C ALA A 301 23.01 -8.58 -25.63
N GLY A 302 22.48 -7.83 -24.65
CA GLY A 302 21.08 -7.90 -24.24
C GLY A 302 20.74 -9.16 -23.43
N ILE A 303 19.45 -9.38 -23.22
CA ILE A 303 18.85 -10.48 -22.46
C ILE A 303 17.99 -11.31 -23.41
N ARG A 304 18.04 -12.64 -23.27
CA ARG A 304 17.21 -13.56 -24.05
C ARG A 304 15.73 -13.37 -23.71
N ALA A 305 14.86 -13.56 -24.71
CA ALA A 305 13.41 -13.40 -24.51
C ALA A 305 12.85 -14.27 -23.39
N GLU A 306 13.38 -15.49 -23.23
CA GLU A 306 12.99 -16.46 -22.20
C GLU A 306 13.27 -15.99 -20.77
N ASP A 307 14.27 -15.11 -20.58
CA ASP A 307 14.71 -14.66 -19.27
C ASP A 307 14.04 -13.33 -18.87
N LEU A 308 13.43 -12.58 -19.80
CA LEU A 308 12.89 -11.23 -19.58
C LEU A 308 11.84 -11.16 -18.47
N ASP A 309 11.04 -12.22 -18.29
CA ASP A 309 10.03 -12.28 -17.24
C ASP A 309 10.64 -12.59 -15.86
N ARG A 310 11.78 -13.28 -15.85
CA ARG A 310 12.43 -13.82 -14.65
C ARG A 310 13.56 -12.95 -14.12
N VAL A 311 14.12 -12.05 -14.94
CA VAL A 311 15.24 -11.18 -14.52
C VAL A 311 14.93 -10.27 -13.33
N PHE A 312 13.65 -10.06 -13.01
CA PHE A 312 13.22 -9.32 -11.82
C PHE A 312 13.03 -10.20 -10.57
N GLU A 313 13.15 -11.53 -10.68
CA GLU A 313 13.11 -12.44 -9.53
C GLU A 313 14.37 -12.30 -8.68
N ALA A 314 14.22 -12.30 -7.35
CA ALA A 314 15.36 -12.22 -6.45
C ALA A 314 16.24 -13.46 -6.60
N PHE A 315 17.56 -13.25 -6.66
CA PHE A 315 18.59 -14.29 -6.84
C PHE A 315 18.59 -15.00 -8.20
N TYR A 316 17.70 -14.62 -9.11
CA TYR A 316 17.69 -15.19 -10.45
C TYR A 316 18.86 -14.67 -11.29
N ARG A 317 19.44 -15.56 -12.08
CA ARG A 317 20.55 -15.28 -13.01
C ARG A 317 20.33 -16.08 -14.28
N ALA A 318 20.43 -15.42 -15.44
CA ALA A 318 20.45 -16.09 -16.73
C ALA A 318 21.68 -17.01 -16.82
N ALA A 319 21.56 -18.14 -17.52
CA ALA A 319 22.64 -19.13 -17.67
C ALA A 319 23.91 -18.52 -18.30
N ASP A 320 23.72 -17.49 -19.13
CA ASP A 320 24.76 -16.81 -19.89
C ASP A 320 25.37 -15.60 -19.12
N ALA A 321 24.81 -15.28 -17.94
CA ALA A 321 25.33 -14.20 -17.10
C ALA A 321 26.64 -14.66 -16.45
N GLY A 322 27.77 -14.10 -16.90
CA GLY A 322 29.12 -14.42 -16.42
C GLY A 322 29.30 -14.40 -14.89
N GLN A 323 30.49 -14.80 -14.41
CA GLN A 323 30.77 -14.89 -12.97
C GLN A 323 30.74 -13.50 -12.29
N GLY A 324 29.71 -13.26 -11.47
CA GLY A 324 29.59 -12.07 -10.61
C GLY A 324 28.16 -11.51 -10.54
N GLY A 325 27.79 -10.96 -9.37
CA GLY A 325 26.47 -10.37 -9.10
C GLY A 325 25.55 -11.26 -8.25
N SER A 326 24.73 -10.63 -7.40
CA SER A 326 23.85 -11.29 -6.42
C SER A 326 22.51 -11.75 -7.00
N GLY A 327 22.15 -11.30 -8.21
CA GLY A 327 20.79 -11.48 -8.76
C GLY A 327 19.73 -10.62 -8.05
N LEU A 328 20.14 -9.62 -7.25
CA LEU A 328 19.21 -8.75 -6.52
C LEU A 328 18.98 -7.40 -7.21
N GLY A 329 19.85 -6.97 -8.12
CA GLY A 329 19.83 -5.61 -8.65
C GLY A 329 18.50 -5.24 -9.32
N LEU A 330 18.01 -6.08 -10.24
CA LEU A 330 16.73 -5.83 -10.92
C LEU A 330 15.52 -6.08 -10.00
N ALA A 331 15.62 -7.00 -9.03
CA ALA A 331 14.59 -7.15 -8.00
C ALA A 331 14.44 -5.86 -7.17
N ILE A 332 15.55 -5.20 -6.81
CA ILE A 332 15.53 -3.90 -6.12
C ILE A 332 14.91 -2.81 -7.00
N VAL A 333 15.27 -2.76 -8.29
CA VAL A 333 14.64 -1.84 -9.25
C VAL A 333 13.13 -2.02 -9.25
N ARG A 334 12.63 -3.26 -9.25
CA ARG A 334 11.20 -3.57 -9.19
C ARG A 334 10.57 -3.06 -7.91
N GLU A 335 11.14 -3.38 -6.75
CA GLU A 335 10.53 -2.98 -5.47
C GLU A 335 10.55 -1.46 -5.28
N ILE A 336 11.62 -0.78 -5.70
CA ILE A 336 11.68 0.68 -5.66
C ILE A 336 10.67 1.30 -6.64
N ALA A 337 10.52 0.75 -7.85
CA ALA A 337 9.50 1.20 -8.78
C ALA A 337 8.09 1.07 -8.21
N ARG A 338 7.78 -0.07 -7.57
CA ARG A 338 6.51 -0.30 -6.86
C ARG A 338 6.29 0.70 -5.74
N ALA A 339 7.30 0.94 -4.91
CA ALA A 339 7.22 1.93 -3.82
C ALA A 339 6.90 3.34 -4.34
N HIS A 340 7.36 3.69 -5.55
CA HIS A 340 7.06 4.96 -6.22
C HIS A 340 5.74 4.97 -7.01
N GLY A 341 5.00 3.87 -7.03
CA GLY A 341 3.84 3.70 -7.92
C GLY A 341 4.20 3.83 -9.39
N ALA A 342 5.47 3.68 -9.75
CA ALA A 342 5.98 3.79 -11.10
C ALA A 342 5.78 2.47 -11.84
N TRP A 343 5.45 2.56 -13.12
CA TRP A 343 5.43 1.41 -14.02
C TRP A 343 6.83 1.19 -14.59
N TRP A 344 7.32 -0.04 -14.60
CA TRP A 344 8.61 -0.37 -15.19
C TRP A 344 8.45 -1.31 -16.39
N LYS A 345 9.36 -1.20 -17.34
CA LYS A 345 9.45 -2.10 -18.50
C LYS A 345 10.90 -2.42 -18.79
N ILE A 346 11.15 -3.67 -19.15
CA ILE A 346 12.39 -4.06 -19.80
C ILE A 346 12.11 -4.37 -21.27
N ALA A 347 13.00 -3.90 -22.14
CA ALA A 347 13.03 -4.25 -23.55
C ALA A 347 14.45 -4.68 -23.91
N SER A 348 14.57 -5.82 -24.56
CA SER A 348 15.84 -6.33 -25.06
C SER A 348 15.63 -7.05 -26.39
N ARG A 349 16.58 -7.88 -26.81
CA ARG A 349 16.54 -8.56 -28.11
C ARG A 349 15.29 -9.45 -28.22
N PRO A 350 14.61 -9.48 -29.38
CA PRO A 350 14.96 -8.79 -30.63
C PRO A 350 14.41 -7.35 -30.73
N ALA A 351 13.57 -6.91 -29.80
CA ALA A 351 12.86 -5.63 -29.87
C ALA A 351 13.76 -4.40 -29.66
N PHE A 352 14.90 -4.57 -28.97
CA PHE A 352 15.88 -3.52 -28.73
C PHE A 352 17.31 -4.09 -28.85
N SER A 353 18.21 -3.34 -29.49
CA SER A 353 19.63 -3.71 -29.60
C SER A 353 20.34 -3.41 -28.28
N GLY A 354 20.48 -4.44 -27.44
CA GLY A 354 21.02 -4.33 -26.07
C GLY A 354 19.91 -4.45 -25.04
N THR A 355 19.98 -3.74 -23.91
CA THR A 355 18.91 -3.73 -22.90
C THR A 355 18.49 -2.31 -22.57
N ARG A 356 17.17 -2.08 -22.52
CA ARG A 356 16.53 -0.85 -22.07
C ARG A 356 15.65 -1.17 -20.88
N VAL A 357 15.92 -0.56 -19.74
CA VAL A 357 15.01 -0.55 -18.59
C VAL A 357 14.42 0.83 -18.45
N SER A 358 13.09 0.94 -18.45
CA SER A 358 12.35 2.20 -18.39
C SER A 358 11.47 2.24 -17.15
N LEU A 359 11.40 3.40 -16.50
CA LEU A 359 10.48 3.70 -15.41
C LEU A 359 9.60 4.87 -15.80
N VAL A 360 8.29 4.71 -15.62
CA VAL A 360 7.26 5.71 -15.89
C VAL A 360 6.57 6.06 -14.58
N PHE A 361 6.75 7.29 -14.12
CA PHE A 361 6.16 7.77 -12.88
C PHE A 361 4.70 8.16 -13.09
N PRO A 362 3.86 8.03 -12.05
CA PRO A 362 2.53 8.63 -12.09
C PRO A 362 2.71 10.14 -12.24
N GLY A 363 2.31 10.69 -13.40
CA GLY A 363 2.38 12.12 -13.63
C GLY A 363 1.53 12.88 -12.60
N PRO A 364 1.79 14.19 -12.39
CA PRO A 364 0.90 15.00 -11.58
C PRO A 364 -0.52 14.83 -12.12
N ARG A 365 -1.44 14.37 -11.27
CA ARG A 365 -2.87 14.29 -11.63
C ARG A 365 -3.26 15.68 -12.12
N LEU A 366 -3.54 15.82 -13.43
CA LEU A 366 -4.16 17.01 -14.01
C LEU A 366 -5.41 17.33 -13.16
N GLY A 367 -5.31 18.32 -12.27
CA GLY A 367 -6.38 18.69 -11.33
C GLY A 367 -5.99 18.92 -9.87
N ALA A 368 -4.81 18.48 -9.40
CA ALA A 368 -4.34 18.83 -8.06
C ALA A 368 -3.61 20.19 -8.08
N CYS A 369 -4.38 21.29 -8.04
CA CYS A 369 -3.85 22.57 -7.61
C CYS A 369 -3.39 22.41 -6.15
N LEU A 370 -2.10 22.17 -5.93
CA LEU A 370 -1.48 22.43 -4.63
C LEU A 370 -1.43 23.95 -4.47
N THR A 371 -2.52 24.53 -3.97
CA THR A 371 -2.48 25.86 -3.38
C THR A 371 -1.58 25.78 -2.16
N ARG A 372 -0.36 26.29 -2.33
CA ARG A 372 0.59 26.59 -1.26
C ARG A 372 -0.06 27.65 -0.37
N ALA A 373 -0.42 27.28 0.85
CA ALA A 373 -0.56 28.26 1.94
C ALA A 373 0.81 28.35 2.63
N GLU A 374 1.16 29.58 3.01
CA GLU A 374 2.46 30.09 3.46
C GLU A 374 3.12 29.33 4.61
#